data_AF-A0A951IT87-F1
#
_entry.id   AF-A0A951IT87-F1
#
_cell.length_a   1.000
_cell.length_b   1.000
_cell.length_c   1.000
_cell.angle_alpha   90.00
_cell.angle_beta   90.00
_cell.angle_gamma   90.00
#
_symmetry.space_group_name_H-M   'P 1'
#
loop_
_entity.id
_entity.type
_entity.pdbx_description
1 polymer ?
#
loop_
_entity_poly.entity_id
_entity_poly.type
_entity_poly.pdbx_seq_one_letter_code
_entity_poly.pdbx_strand_id
1 'polypeptide(L)'
;MFNQFYQQASDQLKLSFLQKIIEQNDHIKEQFINFYLEPKDKQLALTVTDPDDFIYASKDLIKEDLESIKFKDLDWNSYAPRNSGYVSHDDAFEYLAEEEIGRIIGFHAFEVERYCSLKHFDLAFLYMISIYRACLEAKLDEDYAVLEFPLEMMLQNFDDHLQSCLPIFKAIQIPEDQLFTIAVVLFDQHNEINSDDSSFLTFFETYLLSLLHSGVEAGILLDVMEEKDKAACLPWLFTELHRKTGGTECFEMAALKHYKSSIHVAKDLLELYRSSDNLKFRNIAKQLWNNGLFHHECAELYFDVLDPKQEPALYLEITLFLNKKTFTKKYYEIIQVLMPEDERLGYLRTLQNKPPAYVLAMCMEGKITEALDHARTHTDRWNIIDTMTPCLKYAPQQALIILSQKVEDQLFNERGRNFYATIAKILKVAIEIPEIQKQTEVLVNRIVYSHGRLKALRDELRAAGVI
;
A
#
# COMPACT_ATOMS: atom_id res chain seq x y z
N MET A 1 -56.57 -25.37 -4.68
CA MET A 1 -55.77 -26.61 -4.57
C MET A 1 -54.28 -26.31 -4.54
N PHE A 2 -53.72 -25.56 -5.51
CA PHE A 2 -52.30 -25.13 -5.50
C PHE A 2 -51.84 -24.47 -4.19
N ASN A 3 -52.54 -23.43 -3.70
CA ASN A 3 -52.14 -22.71 -2.47
C ASN A 3 -52.02 -23.62 -1.24
N GLN A 4 -52.83 -24.68 -1.15
CA GLN A 4 -52.79 -25.65 -0.05
C GLN A 4 -51.52 -26.50 -0.11
N PHE A 5 -51.17 -27.01 -1.29
CA PHE A 5 -49.94 -27.76 -1.50
C PHE A 5 -48.69 -26.87 -1.40
N TYR A 6 -48.78 -25.63 -1.87
CA TYR A 6 -47.69 -24.67 -1.79
C TYR A 6 -47.38 -24.29 -0.33
N GLN A 7 -48.40 -24.07 0.51
CA GLN A 7 -48.19 -23.78 1.94
C GLN A 7 -47.62 -24.97 2.71
N GLN A 8 -47.96 -26.21 2.32
CA GLN A 8 -47.47 -27.43 2.96
C GLN A 8 -46.09 -27.89 2.43
N ALA A 9 -45.62 -27.32 1.32
CA ALA A 9 -44.33 -27.64 0.75
C ALA A 9 -43.17 -27.07 1.59
N SER A 10 -42.04 -27.79 1.62
CA SER A 10 -40.80 -27.29 2.21
C SER A 10 -40.21 -26.15 1.36
N ASP A 11 -39.45 -25.25 1.99
CA ASP A 11 -38.85 -24.11 1.27
C ASP A 11 -37.88 -24.54 0.18
N GLN A 12 -37.20 -25.67 0.38
CA GLN A 12 -36.32 -26.28 -0.62
C GLN A 12 -37.10 -26.75 -1.87
N LEU A 13 -38.31 -27.30 -1.69
CA LEU A 13 -39.18 -27.69 -2.80
C LEU A 13 -39.76 -26.46 -3.53
N LYS A 14 -40.11 -25.40 -2.78
CA LYS A 14 -40.58 -24.13 -3.35
C LYS A 14 -39.48 -23.46 -4.18
N LEU A 15 -38.26 -23.36 -3.65
CA LEU A 15 -37.12 -22.76 -4.34
C LEU A 15 -36.74 -23.52 -5.61
N SER A 16 -36.69 -24.86 -5.56
CA SER A 16 -36.38 -25.68 -6.74
C SER A 16 -37.50 -25.63 -7.80
N PHE A 17 -38.76 -25.51 -7.40
CA PHE A 17 -39.87 -25.21 -8.31
C PHE A 17 -39.75 -23.83 -8.94
N LEU A 18 -39.46 -22.80 -8.13
CA LEU A 18 -39.28 -21.42 -8.59
C LEU A 18 -38.12 -21.34 -9.60
N GLN A 19 -36.99 -21.98 -9.31
CA GLN A 19 -35.82 -22.01 -10.19
C GLN A 19 -36.15 -22.65 -11.55
N LYS A 20 -36.86 -23.79 -11.55
CA LYS A 20 -37.34 -24.42 -12.79
C LYS A 20 -38.27 -23.51 -13.59
N ILE A 21 -39.16 -22.77 -12.91
CA ILE A 21 -40.10 -21.86 -13.59
C ILE A 21 -39.37 -20.65 -14.17
N ILE A 22 -38.44 -20.06 -13.41
CA ILE A 22 -37.64 -18.92 -13.84
C ILE A 22 -36.80 -19.32 -15.06
N GLU A 23 -36.12 -20.46 -15.04
CA GLU A 23 -35.30 -20.94 -16.16
C GLU A 23 -36.11 -21.14 -17.46
N GLN A 24 -37.38 -21.51 -17.36
CA GLN A 24 -38.24 -21.84 -18.49
C GLN A 24 -39.07 -20.66 -19.01
N ASN A 25 -39.12 -19.54 -18.30
CA ASN A 25 -40.04 -18.45 -18.62
C ASN A 25 -39.41 -17.05 -18.43
N ASP A 26 -39.01 -16.44 -19.54
CA ASP A 26 -38.36 -15.13 -19.53
C ASP A 26 -39.26 -14.00 -19.03
N HIS A 27 -40.58 -14.11 -19.21
CA HIS A 27 -41.53 -13.15 -18.63
C HIS A 27 -41.54 -13.20 -17.11
N ILE A 28 -41.38 -14.38 -16.50
CA ILE A 28 -41.28 -14.51 -15.03
C ILE A 28 -39.94 -13.98 -14.53
N LYS A 29 -38.85 -14.12 -15.31
CA LYS A 29 -37.58 -13.43 -15.00
C LYS A 29 -37.77 -11.92 -14.98
N GLU A 30 -38.38 -11.34 -16.00
CA GLU A 30 -38.66 -9.89 -16.06
C GLU A 30 -39.58 -9.45 -14.91
N GLN A 31 -40.63 -10.22 -14.60
CA GLN A 31 -41.51 -9.93 -13.46
C GLN A 31 -40.77 -10.01 -12.12
N PHE A 32 -39.88 -10.99 -11.94
CA PHE A 32 -39.07 -11.09 -10.74
C PHE A 32 -38.08 -9.92 -10.62
N ILE A 33 -37.44 -9.53 -11.72
CA ILE A 33 -36.58 -8.35 -11.79
C ILE A 33 -37.39 -7.10 -11.43
N ASN A 34 -38.56 -6.90 -12.02
CA ASN A 34 -39.42 -5.75 -11.72
C ASN A 34 -39.92 -5.75 -10.27
N PHE A 35 -40.26 -6.92 -9.71
CA PHE A 35 -40.65 -7.06 -8.30
C PHE A 35 -39.47 -6.83 -7.34
N TYR A 36 -38.26 -7.20 -7.74
CA TYR A 36 -37.04 -6.95 -6.99
C TYR A 36 -36.64 -5.46 -7.03
N LEU A 37 -36.88 -4.81 -8.17
CA LEU A 37 -36.64 -3.39 -8.40
C LEU A 37 -37.79 -2.50 -7.90
N GLU A 38 -38.95 -3.06 -7.55
CA GLU A 38 -40.05 -2.31 -6.94
C GLU A 38 -39.56 -1.74 -5.60
N PRO A 39 -39.61 -0.40 -5.41
CA PRO A 39 -39.23 0.20 -4.15
C PRO A 39 -40.17 -0.35 -3.07
N LYS A 40 -39.61 -1.13 -2.16
CA LYS A 40 -40.34 -1.55 -0.97
C LYS A 40 -40.50 -0.29 -0.12
N ASP A 41 -41.73 0.18 0.07
CA ASP A 41 -42.09 1.22 1.04
C ASP A 41 -41.88 0.74 2.49
N LYS A 42 -40.72 0.17 2.79
CA LYS A 42 -40.31 -0.18 4.13
C LYS A 42 -39.68 1.06 4.73
N GLN A 43 -40.41 1.71 5.65
CA GLN A 43 -39.81 2.74 6.49
C GLN A 43 -38.77 2.08 7.39
N LEU A 44 -37.50 2.37 7.13
CA LEU A 44 -36.39 1.96 7.99
C LEU A 44 -36.47 2.75 9.30
N ALA A 45 -36.18 2.06 10.41
CA ALA A 45 -36.20 2.65 11.74
C ALA A 45 -34.93 2.31 12.50
N LEU A 46 -34.53 3.20 13.42
CA LEU A 46 -33.42 2.92 14.31
C LEU A 46 -33.73 1.69 15.17
N THR A 47 -32.81 0.73 15.20
CA THR A 47 -32.93 -0.50 16.00
C THR A 47 -32.52 -0.30 17.45
N VAL A 48 -31.72 0.74 17.72
CA VAL A 48 -31.28 1.16 19.04
C VAL A 48 -32.00 2.45 19.42
N THR A 49 -32.70 2.43 20.56
CA THR A 49 -33.56 3.55 21.00
C THR A 49 -32.75 4.78 21.40
N ASP A 50 -31.60 4.58 22.04
CA ASP A 50 -30.69 5.66 22.44
C ASP A 50 -29.24 5.25 22.13
N PRO A 51 -28.80 5.45 20.87
CA PRO A 51 -27.45 5.09 20.45
C PRO A 51 -26.37 5.90 21.19
N ASP A 52 -26.65 7.16 21.50
CA ASP A 52 -25.69 8.05 22.14
C ASP A 52 -25.43 7.62 23.57
N ASP A 53 -26.48 7.33 24.36
CA ASP A 53 -26.32 6.81 25.72
C ASP A 53 -25.48 5.52 25.74
N PHE A 54 -25.70 4.61 24.78
CA PHE A 54 -24.89 3.41 24.64
C PHE A 54 -23.42 3.74 24.32
N ILE A 55 -23.19 4.67 23.38
CA ILE A 55 -21.85 5.07 22.97
C ILE A 55 -21.09 5.67 24.15
N TYR A 56 -21.70 6.63 24.86
CA TYR A 56 -21.09 7.35 25.97
C TYR A 56 -20.80 6.41 27.16
N ALA A 57 -21.77 5.56 27.54
CA ALA A 57 -21.57 4.61 28.63
C ALA A 57 -20.45 3.62 28.33
N SER A 58 -20.39 3.09 27.11
CA SER A 58 -19.33 2.16 26.70
C SER A 58 -17.98 2.86 26.60
N LYS A 59 -17.94 4.09 26.06
CA LYS A 59 -16.73 4.90 25.95
C LYS A 59 -16.12 5.20 27.31
N ASP A 60 -16.94 5.59 28.30
CA ASP A 60 -16.45 5.88 29.65
C ASP A 60 -15.85 4.64 30.33
N LEU A 61 -16.45 3.46 30.14
CA LEU A 61 -15.91 2.18 30.62
C LEU A 61 -14.54 1.88 29.99
N ILE A 62 -14.44 1.93 28.66
CA ILE A 62 -13.20 1.64 27.93
C ILE A 62 -12.10 2.64 28.29
N LYS A 63 -12.48 3.91 28.45
CA LYS A 63 -11.57 4.97 28.86
C LYS A 63 -11.02 4.71 30.27
N GLU A 64 -11.87 4.31 31.22
CA GLU A 64 -11.42 3.96 32.57
C GLU A 64 -10.41 2.80 32.54
N ASP A 65 -10.67 1.78 31.72
CA ASP A 65 -9.74 0.66 31.55
C ASP A 65 -8.40 1.10 30.95
N LEU A 66 -8.41 1.97 29.92
CA LEU A 66 -7.19 2.55 29.35
C LEU A 66 -6.42 3.44 30.35
N GLU A 67 -7.11 4.31 31.08
CA GLU A 67 -6.51 5.19 32.09
C GLU A 67 -6.05 4.43 33.34
N SER A 68 -6.45 3.16 33.51
CA SER A 68 -5.97 2.30 34.59
C SER A 68 -4.56 1.74 34.37
N ILE A 69 -4.00 1.88 33.16
CA ILE A 69 -2.66 1.42 32.81
C ILE A 69 -1.63 2.18 33.65
N LYS A 70 -0.79 1.43 34.37
CA LYS A 70 0.30 1.98 35.17
C LYS A 70 1.65 1.60 34.57
N PHE A 71 2.22 2.46 33.74
CA PHE A 71 3.51 2.18 33.08
C PHE A 71 4.68 1.97 34.07
N LYS A 72 4.58 2.55 35.27
CA LYS A 72 5.57 2.35 36.35
C LYS A 72 5.63 0.92 36.89
N ASP A 73 4.53 0.16 36.79
CA ASP A 73 4.37 -1.15 37.42
C ASP A 73 4.26 -2.29 36.37
N LEU A 74 4.73 -2.08 35.14
CA LEU A 74 4.71 -3.11 34.10
C LEU A 74 5.56 -4.34 34.53
N ASP A 75 5.03 -5.54 34.33
CA ASP A 75 5.68 -6.79 34.76
C ASP A 75 6.84 -7.16 33.81
N TRP A 76 8.01 -6.61 34.11
CA TRP A 76 9.27 -6.90 33.44
C TRP A 76 9.61 -8.39 33.31
N ASN A 77 9.11 -9.23 34.22
CA ASN A 77 9.43 -10.67 34.19
C ASN A 77 8.69 -11.40 33.07
N SER A 78 7.65 -10.78 32.50
CA SER A 78 6.85 -11.33 31.41
C SER A 78 7.35 -10.92 30.02
N TYR A 79 8.30 -9.98 29.93
CA TYR A 79 8.79 -9.44 28.67
C TYR A 79 9.52 -10.49 27.82
N ALA A 80 9.08 -10.65 26.57
CA ALA A 80 9.76 -11.44 25.56
C ALA A 80 10.20 -10.53 24.40
N PRO A 81 11.51 -10.40 24.11
CA PRO A 81 11.97 -9.48 23.07
C PRO A 81 11.49 -9.90 21.69
N ARG A 82 10.92 -8.95 20.94
CA ARG A 82 10.37 -9.17 19.58
C ARG A 82 11.41 -9.67 18.58
N ASN A 83 12.69 -9.32 18.78
CA ASN A 83 13.79 -9.66 17.88
C ASN A 83 14.97 -10.29 18.63
N SER A 84 15.72 -11.17 17.98
CA SER A 84 16.97 -11.69 18.53
C SER A 84 18.05 -10.60 18.51
N GLY A 85 18.40 -10.05 19.67
CA GLY A 85 19.41 -9.00 19.79
C GLY A 85 19.37 -8.33 21.15
N TYR A 86 20.26 -7.34 21.35
CA TYR A 86 20.14 -6.42 22.47
C TYR A 86 19.00 -5.44 22.16
N VAL A 87 18.05 -5.33 23.10
CA VAL A 87 17.01 -4.30 23.10
C VAL A 87 17.34 -3.36 24.25
N SER A 88 17.32 -2.04 24.01
CA SER A 88 17.58 -1.11 25.10
C SER A 88 16.45 -1.16 26.13
N HIS A 89 16.72 -0.74 27.36
CA HIS A 89 15.70 -0.75 28.41
C HIS A 89 14.54 0.21 28.09
N ASP A 90 14.83 1.30 27.38
CA ASP A 90 13.82 2.27 26.95
C ASP A 90 12.92 1.67 25.86
N ASP A 91 13.51 1.03 24.84
CA ASP A 91 12.74 0.32 23.80
C ASP A 91 11.90 -0.83 24.40
N ALA A 92 12.43 -1.54 25.39
CA ALA A 92 11.71 -2.62 26.06
C ALA A 92 10.50 -2.10 26.86
N PHE A 93 10.62 -0.93 27.49
CA PHE A 93 9.51 -0.27 28.17
C PHE A 93 8.42 0.18 27.20
N GLU A 94 8.81 0.76 26.06
CA GLU A 94 7.87 1.13 24.99
C GLU A 94 7.11 -0.09 24.49
N TYR A 95 7.80 -1.21 24.24
CA TYR A 95 7.13 -2.44 23.80
C TYR A 95 6.17 -3.03 24.85
N LEU A 96 6.50 -2.97 26.14
CA LEU A 96 5.59 -3.41 27.19
C LEU A 96 4.37 -2.49 27.32
N ALA A 97 4.55 -1.19 27.15
CA ALA A 97 3.48 -0.21 27.12
C ALA A 97 2.54 -0.47 25.93
N GLU A 98 3.10 -0.70 24.73
CA GLU A 98 2.36 -1.13 23.54
C GLU A 98 1.55 -2.40 23.78
N GLU A 99 2.16 -3.43 24.38
CA GLU A 99 1.49 -4.71 24.64
C GLU A 99 0.33 -4.56 25.61
N GLU A 100 0.46 -3.72 26.64
CA GLU A 100 -0.61 -3.51 27.62
C GLU A 100 -1.78 -2.70 27.04
N ILE A 101 -1.49 -1.66 26.25
CA ILE A 101 -2.49 -0.95 25.46
C ILE A 101 -3.20 -1.92 24.51
N GLY A 102 -2.42 -2.69 23.74
CA GLY A 102 -2.93 -3.69 22.81
C GLY A 102 -3.78 -4.76 23.50
N ARG A 103 -3.47 -5.14 24.74
CA ARG A 103 -4.24 -6.09 25.55
C ARG A 103 -5.62 -5.53 25.93
N ILE A 104 -5.68 -4.29 26.41
CA ILE A 104 -6.95 -3.63 26.79
C ILE A 104 -7.83 -3.39 25.56
N ILE A 105 -7.25 -2.82 24.49
CA ILE A 105 -7.98 -2.61 23.24
C ILE A 105 -8.45 -3.93 22.65
N GLY A 106 -7.61 -4.98 22.67
CA GLY A 106 -7.96 -6.31 22.19
C GLY A 106 -9.11 -6.94 22.98
N PHE A 107 -9.18 -6.73 24.28
CA PHE A 107 -10.31 -7.17 25.10
C PHE A 107 -11.63 -6.52 24.66
N HIS A 108 -11.64 -5.21 24.38
CA HIS A 108 -12.82 -4.53 23.88
C HIS A 108 -13.13 -4.85 22.41
N ALA A 109 -12.12 -5.07 21.58
CA ALA A 109 -12.32 -5.53 20.21
C ALA A 109 -13.00 -6.92 20.16
N PHE A 110 -12.69 -7.81 21.11
CA PHE A 110 -13.38 -9.09 21.25
C PHE A 110 -14.89 -8.93 21.56
N GLU A 111 -15.29 -7.86 22.24
CA GLU A 111 -16.71 -7.57 22.44
C GLU A 111 -17.42 -7.18 21.12
N VAL A 112 -16.71 -6.54 20.18
CA VAL A 112 -17.23 -6.30 18.81
C VAL A 112 -17.53 -7.64 18.12
N GLU A 113 -16.60 -8.60 18.19
CA GLU A 113 -16.80 -9.95 17.65
C GLU A 113 -17.99 -10.68 18.32
N ARG A 114 -18.14 -10.50 19.64
CA ARG A 114 -19.26 -11.06 20.40
C ARG A 114 -20.59 -10.53 19.89
N TYR A 115 -20.71 -9.21 19.70
CA TYR A 115 -21.93 -8.60 19.13
C TYR A 115 -22.22 -9.10 17.71
N CYS A 116 -21.20 -9.23 16.88
CA CYS A 116 -21.34 -9.81 15.53
C CYS A 116 -21.85 -11.26 15.60
N SER A 117 -21.31 -12.07 16.50
CA SER A 117 -21.73 -13.47 16.71
C SER A 117 -23.19 -13.57 17.18
N LEU A 118 -23.66 -12.59 17.94
CA LEU A 118 -25.05 -12.47 18.40
C LEU A 118 -25.99 -11.81 17.36
N LYS A 119 -25.48 -11.43 16.18
CA LYS A 119 -26.23 -10.75 15.10
C LYS A 119 -26.77 -9.37 15.49
N HIS A 120 -26.06 -8.68 16.38
CA HIS A 120 -26.29 -7.28 16.74
C HIS A 120 -25.19 -6.42 16.11
N PHE A 121 -25.25 -6.23 14.79
CA PHE A 121 -24.20 -5.53 14.05
C PHE A 121 -24.21 -4.02 14.31
N ASP A 122 -25.40 -3.48 14.53
CA ASP A 122 -25.60 -2.13 15.06
C ASP A 122 -24.81 -1.92 16.35
N LEU A 123 -25.02 -2.76 17.37
CA LEU A 123 -24.30 -2.67 18.64
C LEU A 123 -22.80 -2.87 18.48
N ALA A 124 -22.37 -3.77 17.57
CA ALA A 124 -20.95 -3.96 17.27
C ALA A 124 -20.31 -2.65 16.77
N PHE A 125 -20.93 -1.96 15.81
CA PHE A 125 -20.44 -0.69 15.27
C PHE A 125 -20.55 0.46 16.27
N LEU A 126 -21.62 0.54 17.06
CA LEU A 126 -21.72 1.53 18.14
C LEU A 126 -20.59 1.34 19.16
N TYR A 127 -20.27 0.09 19.50
CA TYR A 127 -19.16 -0.22 20.39
C TYR A 127 -17.79 0.13 19.76
N MET A 128 -17.63 -0.07 18.44
CA MET A 128 -16.44 0.39 17.73
C MET A 128 -16.29 1.93 17.80
N ILE A 129 -17.38 2.68 17.65
CA ILE A 129 -17.39 4.15 17.83
C ILE A 129 -16.97 4.50 19.26
N SER A 130 -17.48 3.78 20.27
CA SER A 130 -17.08 3.97 21.67
C SER A 130 -15.59 3.76 21.91
N ILE A 131 -14.99 2.70 21.35
CA ILE A 131 -13.55 2.44 21.47
C ILE A 131 -12.75 3.59 20.83
N TYR A 132 -13.10 3.99 19.61
CA TYR A 132 -12.43 5.12 18.93
C TYR A 132 -12.47 6.40 19.76
N ARG A 133 -13.64 6.75 20.30
CA ARG A 133 -13.80 7.93 21.16
C ARG A 133 -13.04 7.79 22.48
N ALA A 134 -12.99 6.60 23.06
CA ALA A 134 -12.20 6.35 24.27
C ALA A 134 -10.71 6.59 24.00
N CYS A 135 -10.17 6.13 22.86
CA CYS A 135 -8.80 6.40 22.46
C CYS A 135 -8.51 7.90 22.29
N LEU A 136 -9.45 8.68 21.75
CA LEU A 136 -9.29 10.14 21.62
C LEU A 136 -9.25 10.87 22.97
N GLU A 137 -10.00 10.37 23.97
CA GLU A 137 -10.20 11.07 25.24
C GLU A 137 -9.37 10.53 26.41
N ALA A 138 -8.80 9.32 26.29
CA ALA A 138 -8.02 8.68 27.33
C ALA A 138 -6.73 9.44 27.62
N LYS A 139 -6.47 9.69 28.90
CA LYS A 139 -5.24 10.31 29.39
C LYS A 139 -4.39 9.28 30.11
N LEU A 140 -3.44 8.73 29.38
CA LEU A 140 -2.48 7.77 29.90
C LEU A 140 -1.51 8.48 30.87
N ASP A 141 -1.31 7.91 32.07
CA ASP A 141 -0.41 8.46 33.09
C ASP A 141 1.05 8.14 32.75
N GLU A 142 1.59 8.86 31.77
CA GLU A 142 2.95 8.68 31.27
C GLU A 142 3.96 9.56 32.00
N ASP A 143 4.35 9.15 33.21
CA ASP A 143 5.35 9.86 34.02
C ASP A 143 6.72 10.06 33.34
N TYR A 144 7.04 9.24 32.33
CA TYR A 144 8.35 9.21 31.67
C TYR A 144 8.30 9.47 30.16
N ALA A 145 7.16 9.86 29.60
CA ALA A 145 6.95 9.99 28.15
C ALA A 145 7.45 8.74 27.40
N VAL A 146 6.99 7.57 27.88
CA VAL A 146 7.40 6.26 27.33
C VAL A 146 6.91 6.11 25.89
N LEU A 147 5.80 6.75 25.52
CA LEU A 147 5.21 6.67 24.20
C LEU A 147 5.34 8.03 23.49
N GLU A 148 5.90 8.03 22.28
CA GLU A 148 6.05 9.27 21.50
C GLU A 148 4.70 9.78 20.99
N PHE A 149 3.82 8.86 20.57
CA PHE A 149 2.49 9.17 20.00
C PHE A 149 1.40 8.22 20.54
N PRO A 150 0.92 8.41 21.78
CA PRO A 150 0.02 7.47 22.45
C PRO A 150 -1.32 7.31 21.72
N LEU A 151 -1.87 8.39 21.17
CA LEU A 151 -3.12 8.36 20.42
C LEU A 151 -3.00 7.54 19.12
N GLU A 152 -1.97 7.81 18.33
CA GLU A 152 -1.72 7.10 17.08
C GLU A 152 -1.53 5.60 17.33
N MET A 153 -0.79 5.27 18.40
CA MET A 153 -0.58 3.90 18.84
C MET A 153 -1.88 3.20 19.27
N MET A 154 -2.74 3.87 20.05
CA MET A 154 -4.03 3.31 20.45
C MET A 154 -4.92 3.05 19.23
N LEU A 155 -5.03 4.02 18.31
CA LEU A 155 -5.84 3.85 17.10
C LEU A 155 -5.27 2.79 16.16
N GLN A 156 -3.95 2.66 16.06
CA GLN A 156 -3.31 1.59 15.27
C GLN A 156 -3.58 0.22 15.88
N ASN A 157 -3.42 0.06 17.20
CA ASN A 157 -3.76 -1.20 17.87
C ASN A 157 -5.25 -1.56 17.68
N PHE A 158 -6.12 -0.56 17.72
CA PHE A 158 -7.55 -0.78 17.49
C PHE A 158 -7.82 -1.23 16.05
N ASP A 159 -7.22 -0.58 15.05
CA ASP A 159 -7.33 -1.02 13.66
C ASP A 159 -6.79 -2.44 13.49
N ASP A 160 -5.60 -2.74 14.02
CA ASP A 160 -4.96 -4.06 13.92
C ASP A 160 -5.86 -5.19 14.47
N HIS A 161 -6.51 -4.95 15.61
CA HIS A 161 -7.49 -5.91 16.15
C HIS A 161 -8.73 -6.01 15.26
N LEU A 162 -9.28 -4.90 14.77
CA LEU A 162 -10.44 -4.91 13.88
C LEU A 162 -10.17 -5.52 12.51
N GLN A 163 -8.93 -5.50 12.01
CA GLN A 163 -8.55 -6.22 10.78
C GLN A 163 -8.86 -7.72 10.91
N SER A 164 -8.81 -8.29 12.12
CA SER A 164 -9.19 -9.68 12.39
C SER A 164 -10.72 -9.92 12.30
N CYS A 165 -11.53 -8.86 12.49
CA CYS A 165 -12.98 -8.88 12.33
C CYS A 165 -13.43 -8.72 10.87
N LEU A 166 -12.59 -8.19 9.96
CA LEU A 166 -12.97 -7.97 8.56
C LEU A 166 -13.51 -9.20 7.83
N PRO A 167 -12.94 -10.42 8.00
CA PRO A 167 -13.52 -11.63 7.42
C PRO A 167 -14.96 -11.91 7.91
N ILE A 168 -15.27 -11.57 9.17
CA ILE A 168 -16.60 -11.71 9.75
C ILE A 168 -17.56 -10.75 9.05
N PHE A 169 -17.21 -9.47 8.96
CA PHE A 169 -18.03 -8.47 8.27
C PHE A 169 -18.29 -8.82 6.80
N LYS A 170 -17.26 -9.32 6.09
CA LYS A 170 -17.39 -9.75 4.69
C LYS A 170 -18.30 -10.97 4.49
N ALA A 171 -18.47 -11.82 5.50
CA ALA A 171 -19.24 -13.05 5.38
C ALA A 171 -20.72 -12.91 5.77
N ILE A 172 -21.08 -11.82 6.45
CA ILE A 172 -22.37 -11.66 7.11
C ILE A 172 -23.31 -10.79 6.29
N GLN A 173 -24.58 -11.20 6.21
CA GLN A 173 -25.66 -10.35 5.71
C GLN A 173 -26.31 -9.58 6.86
N ILE A 174 -26.26 -8.25 6.78
CA ILE A 174 -26.75 -7.35 7.83
C ILE A 174 -28.21 -6.97 7.56
N PRO A 175 -29.10 -6.99 8.57
CA PRO A 175 -30.45 -6.48 8.41
C PRO A 175 -30.47 -4.99 8.05
N GLU A 176 -31.31 -4.60 7.09
CA GLU A 176 -31.43 -3.22 6.57
C GLU A 176 -31.58 -2.17 7.69
N ASP A 177 -32.39 -2.45 8.71
CA ASP A 177 -32.64 -1.52 9.83
C ASP A 177 -31.39 -1.33 10.72
N GLN A 178 -30.58 -2.37 10.88
CA GLN A 178 -29.30 -2.26 11.59
C GLN A 178 -28.29 -1.47 10.76
N LEU A 179 -28.19 -1.73 9.45
CA LEU A 179 -27.31 -0.95 8.57
C LEU A 179 -27.68 0.54 8.55
N PHE A 180 -28.97 0.83 8.47
CA PHE A 180 -29.50 2.19 8.57
C PHE A 180 -29.09 2.85 9.89
N THR A 181 -29.24 2.14 11.01
CA THR A 181 -28.82 2.61 12.34
C THR A 181 -27.32 2.91 12.39
N ILE A 182 -26.49 2.00 11.87
CA ILE A 182 -25.03 2.19 11.78
C ILE A 182 -24.70 3.47 11.01
N ALA A 183 -25.28 3.63 9.82
CA ALA A 183 -25.00 4.77 8.94
C ALA A 183 -25.39 6.11 9.57
N VAL A 184 -26.61 6.19 10.10
CA VAL A 184 -27.14 7.41 10.70
C VAL A 184 -26.28 7.81 11.89
N VAL A 185 -26.05 6.88 12.82
CA VAL A 185 -25.30 7.18 14.05
C VAL A 185 -23.85 7.51 13.74
N LEU A 186 -23.19 6.78 12.84
CA LEU A 186 -21.81 7.07 12.47
C LEU A 186 -21.66 8.49 11.88
N PHE A 187 -22.52 8.88 10.95
CA PHE A 187 -22.45 10.22 10.35
C PHE A 187 -22.87 11.34 11.30
N ASP A 188 -23.76 11.07 12.26
CA ASP A 188 -24.10 12.01 13.32
C ASP A 188 -22.94 12.20 14.31
N GLN A 189 -22.28 11.10 14.69
CA GLN A 189 -21.12 11.11 15.59
C GLN A 189 -19.91 11.86 14.97
N HIS A 190 -19.72 11.79 13.65
CA HIS A 190 -18.74 12.62 12.97
C HIS A 190 -18.98 14.12 13.19
N ASN A 191 -20.24 14.56 13.15
CA ASN A 191 -20.59 15.96 13.39
C ASN A 191 -20.34 16.39 14.84
N GLU A 192 -20.51 15.48 15.80
CA GLU A 192 -20.24 15.75 17.22
C GLU A 192 -18.75 15.84 17.55
N ILE A 193 -17.92 14.98 16.95
CA ILE A 193 -16.48 14.93 17.24
C ILE A 193 -15.78 16.13 16.60
N ASN A 194 -15.83 16.23 15.27
CA ASN A 194 -15.29 17.35 14.51
C ASN A 194 -15.76 17.26 13.05
N SER A 195 -16.73 18.08 12.66
CA SER A 195 -17.31 18.04 11.32
C SER A 195 -16.34 18.31 10.18
N ASP A 196 -15.21 18.98 10.46
CA ASP A 196 -14.23 19.38 9.46
C ASP A 196 -13.10 18.34 9.29
N ASP A 197 -12.99 17.39 10.21
CA ASP A 197 -11.96 16.35 10.19
C ASP A 197 -12.53 15.01 9.74
N SER A 198 -12.14 14.58 8.54
CA SER A 198 -12.56 13.29 7.98
C SER A 198 -11.86 12.09 8.61
N SER A 199 -10.90 12.27 9.53
CA SER A 199 -10.12 11.18 10.14
C SER A 199 -11.02 10.10 10.76
N PHE A 200 -12.05 10.51 11.52
CA PHE A 200 -13.02 9.62 12.12
C PHE A 200 -13.73 8.77 11.06
N LEU A 201 -14.33 9.40 10.03
CA LEU A 201 -15.02 8.64 9.00
C LEU A 201 -14.07 7.74 8.20
N THR A 202 -12.88 8.24 7.89
CA THR A 202 -11.85 7.51 7.13
C THR A 202 -11.44 6.23 7.86
N PHE A 203 -11.33 6.27 9.19
CA PHE A 203 -11.09 5.08 10.02
C PHE A 203 -12.17 4.01 9.78
N PHE A 204 -13.44 4.40 9.66
CA PHE A 204 -14.55 3.46 9.47
C PHE A 204 -14.77 3.02 8.02
N GLU A 205 -14.12 3.66 7.04
CA GLU A 205 -14.40 3.46 5.60
C GLU A 205 -14.25 2.00 5.15
N THR A 206 -13.14 1.35 5.53
CA THR A 206 -12.86 -0.04 5.17
C THR A 206 -13.90 -1.01 5.75
N TYR A 207 -14.36 -0.73 6.97
CA TYR A 207 -15.35 -1.57 7.65
C TYR A 207 -16.73 -1.41 7.00
N LEU A 208 -17.15 -0.19 6.65
CA LEU A 208 -18.39 0.04 5.91
C LEU A 208 -18.36 -0.64 4.53
N LEU A 209 -17.26 -0.52 3.79
CA LEU A 209 -17.08 -1.21 2.50
C LEU A 209 -17.21 -2.74 2.65
N SER A 210 -16.76 -3.29 3.77
CA SER A 210 -16.87 -4.73 4.03
C SER A 210 -18.30 -5.24 4.24
N LEU A 211 -19.25 -4.33 4.53
CA LEU A 211 -20.67 -4.63 4.66
C LEU A 211 -21.43 -4.62 3.31
N LEU A 212 -20.76 -4.28 2.19
CA LEU A 212 -21.41 -4.07 0.89
C LEU A 212 -21.52 -5.34 0.03
N HIS A 213 -22.51 -6.17 0.33
CA HIS A 213 -22.75 -7.42 -0.40
C HIS A 213 -23.61 -7.25 -1.65
N SER A 214 -24.62 -6.38 -1.62
CA SER A 214 -25.55 -6.16 -2.73
C SER A 214 -25.83 -4.67 -2.98
N GLY A 215 -26.66 -4.39 -3.98
CA GLY A 215 -27.12 -3.03 -4.27
C GLY A 215 -28.08 -2.48 -3.20
N VAL A 216 -28.71 -3.33 -2.39
CA VAL A 216 -29.63 -2.89 -1.32
C VAL A 216 -28.87 -2.23 -0.19
N GLU A 217 -27.83 -2.89 0.34
CA GLU A 217 -26.99 -2.30 1.39
C GLU A 217 -26.33 -0.99 0.90
N ALA A 218 -25.89 -0.99 -0.36
CA ALA A 218 -25.30 0.18 -0.98
C ALA A 218 -26.31 1.34 -1.12
N GLY A 219 -27.57 1.05 -1.45
CA GLY A 219 -28.64 2.05 -1.52
C GLY A 219 -28.89 2.72 -0.18
N ILE A 220 -29.02 1.92 0.89
CA ILE A 220 -29.25 2.44 2.25
C ILE A 220 -28.11 3.35 2.69
N LEU A 221 -26.85 2.92 2.54
CA LEU A 221 -25.71 3.76 2.91
C LEU A 221 -25.64 5.04 2.06
N LEU A 222 -25.95 4.94 0.77
CA LEU A 222 -25.92 6.09 -0.14
C LEU A 222 -26.96 7.13 0.25
N ASP A 223 -28.21 6.71 0.50
CA ASP A 223 -29.31 7.61 0.86
C ASP A 223 -28.97 8.39 2.15
N VAL A 224 -28.48 7.71 3.18
CA VAL A 224 -28.09 8.36 4.44
C VAL A 224 -26.88 9.28 4.24
N MET A 225 -25.89 8.85 3.45
CA MET A 225 -24.69 9.63 3.18
C MET A 225 -24.99 10.93 2.40
N GLU A 226 -25.91 10.87 1.44
CA GLU A 226 -26.38 12.04 0.70
C GLU A 226 -27.23 12.96 1.58
N GLU A 227 -28.14 12.41 2.40
CA GLU A 227 -28.94 13.19 3.34
C GLU A 227 -28.07 13.98 4.33
N LYS A 228 -26.98 13.37 4.82
CA LYS A 228 -26.06 13.96 5.80
C LYS A 228 -24.91 14.76 5.18
N ASP A 229 -24.90 14.92 3.85
CA ASP A 229 -23.85 15.61 3.07
C ASP A 229 -22.42 15.12 3.37
N LYS A 230 -22.22 13.79 3.35
CA LYS A 230 -20.93 13.13 3.68
C LYS A 230 -20.14 12.60 2.49
N ALA A 231 -20.61 12.84 1.27
CA ALA A 231 -19.95 12.41 0.02
C ALA A 231 -18.48 12.88 -0.08
N ALA A 232 -18.19 14.11 0.36
CA ALA A 232 -16.84 14.67 0.30
C ALA A 232 -15.88 14.08 1.34
N CYS A 233 -16.39 13.60 2.48
CA CYS A 233 -15.59 13.02 3.57
C CYS A 233 -15.11 11.61 3.25
N LEU A 234 -15.90 10.83 2.51
CA LEU A 234 -15.64 9.44 2.16
C LEU A 234 -15.82 9.19 0.66
N PRO A 235 -14.99 9.83 -0.18
CA PRO A 235 -15.13 9.79 -1.62
C PRO A 235 -14.99 8.37 -2.19
N TRP A 236 -14.19 7.50 -1.58
CA TRP A 236 -14.00 6.14 -2.09
C TRP A 236 -15.26 5.30 -1.84
N LEU A 237 -15.75 5.26 -0.60
CA LEU A 237 -17.04 4.63 -0.27
C LEU A 237 -18.16 5.17 -1.16
N PHE A 238 -18.32 6.48 -1.27
CA PHE A 238 -19.38 7.09 -2.09
C PHE A 238 -19.38 6.58 -3.54
N THR A 239 -18.20 6.47 -4.15
CA THR A 239 -18.09 5.95 -5.53
C THR A 239 -18.39 4.45 -5.62
N GLU A 240 -17.99 3.64 -4.64
CA GLU A 240 -18.33 2.22 -4.58
C GLU A 240 -19.84 1.99 -4.38
N LEU A 241 -20.49 2.83 -3.58
CA LEU A 241 -21.94 2.77 -3.40
C LEU A 241 -22.66 2.99 -4.73
N HIS A 242 -22.29 4.02 -5.49
CA HIS A 242 -22.82 4.24 -6.84
C HIS A 242 -22.50 3.10 -7.81
N ARG A 243 -21.33 2.47 -7.70
CA ARG A 243 -20.96 1.30 -8.50
C ARG A 243 -21.91 0.13 -8.23
N LYS A 244 -22.30 -0.08 -6.98
CA LYS A 244 -23.17 -1.18 -6.54
C LYS A 244 -24.64 -0.93 -6.84
N THR A 245 -25.11 0.32 -6.78
CA THR A 245 -26.51 0.67 -7.02
C THR A 245 -26.84 0.88 -8.51
N GLY A 246 -25.94 1.53 -9.25
CA GLY A 246 -26.18 1.94 -10.64
C GLY A 246 -25.14 1.43 -11.65
N GLY A 247 -24.22 0.55 -11.23
CA GLY A 247 -23.21 -0.03 -12.11
C GLY A 247 -22.12 0.95 -12.52
N THR A 248 -21.43 0.62 -13.61
CA THR A 248 -20.23 1.34 -14.07
C THR A 248 -20.50 2.79 -14.47
N GLU A 249 -21.67 3.10 -15.04
CA GLU A 249 -22.01 4.47 -15.48
C GLU A 249 -22.18 5.41 -14.29
N CYS A 250 -22.93 5.01 -13.26
CA CYS A 250 -23.09 5.79 -12.03
C CYS A 250 -21.76 5.94 -11.29
N PHE A 251 -20.95 4.88 -11.24
CA PHE A 251 -19.59 4.95 -10.73
C PHE A 251 -18.75 6.00 -11.46
N GLU A 252 -18.71 5.97 -12.80
CA GLU A 252 -17.91 6.90 -13.60
C GLU A 252 -18.32 8.36 -13.31
N MET A 253 -19.62 8.64 -13.27
CA MET A 253 -20.15 9.97 -12.96
C MET A 253 -19.76 10.46 -11.56
N ALA A 254 -19.82 9.59 -10.55
CA ALA A 254 -19.43 9.92 -9.18
C ALA A 254 -17.90 10.10 -9.07
N ALA A 255 -17.12 9.18 -9.66
CA ALA A 255 -15.67 9.21 -9.63
C ALA A 255 -15.10 10.47 -10.29
N LEU A 256 -15.69 10.94 -11.39
CA LEU A 256 -15.32 12.19 -12.04
C LEU A 256 -15.47 13.43 -11.15
N LYS A 257 -16.31 13.39 -10.11
CA LYS A 257 -16.44 14.49 -9.13
C LYS A 257 -15.34 14.45 -8.06
N HIS A 258 -14.87 13.25 -7.69
CA HIS A 258 -14.03 13.05 -6.49
C HIS A 258 -12.60 12.52 -6.75
N TYR A 259 -12.23 12.20 -8.00
CA TYR A 259 -10.90 11.64 -8.31
C TYR A 259 -9.71 12.55 -7.95
N LYS A 260 -9.93 13.85 -7.69
CA LYS A 260 -8.87 14.77 -7.25
C LYS A 260 -8.63 14.74 -5.74
N SER A 261 -9.63 14.33 -4.95
CA SER A 261 -9.55 14.33 -3.48
C SER A 261 -9.18 12.97 -2.91
N SER A 262 -9.27 11.89 -3.69
CA SER A 262 -8.92 10.54 -3.24
C SER A 262 -8.11 9.76 -4.24
N ILE A 263 -7.00 9.19 -3.76
CA ILE A 263 -6.11 8.32 -4.53
C ILE A 263 -6.83 7.04 -4.98
N HIS A 264 -7.67 6.45 -4.14
CA HIS A 264 -8.40 5.23 -4.46
C HIS A 264 -9.35 5.47 -5.63
N VAL A 265 -10.13 6.56 -5.57
CA VAL A 265 -11.04 6.96 -6.66
C VAL A 265 -10.26 7.25 -7.94
N ALA A 266 -9.13 7.96 -7.84
CA ALA A 266 -8.28 8.24 -8.98
C ALA A 266 -7.79 6.97 -9.68
N LYS A 267 -7.27 6.01 -8.90
CA LYS A 267 -6.77 4.74 -9.42
C LYS A 267 -7.87 3.92 -10.07
N ASP A 268 -9.02 3.79 -9.42
CA ASP A 268 -10.14 3.03 -9.96
C ASP A 268 -10.67 3.64 -11.27
N LEU A 269 -10.77 4.98 -11.34
CA LEU A 269 -11.18 5.67 -12.55
C LEU A 269 -10.16 5.50 -13.69
N LEU A 270 -8.87 5.56 -13.37
CA LEU A 270 -7.80 5.32 -14.34
C LEU A 270 -7.81 3.87 -14.84
N GLU A 271 -8.02 2.88 -13.96
CA GLU A 271 -8.07 1.48 -14.36
C GLU A 271 -9.32 1.19 -15.22
N LEU A 272 -10.45 1.82 -14.93
CA LEU A 272 -11.64 1.78 -15.79
C LEU A 272 -11.30 2.27 -17.22
N TYR A 273 -10.66 3.43 -17.34
CA TYR A 273 -10.33 4.01 -18.64
C TYR A 273 -9.15 3.33 -19.34
N ARG A 274 -8.27 2.65 -18.61
CA ARG A 274 -7.17 1.87 -19.18
C ARG A 274 -7.67 0.86 -20.21
N SER A 275 -8.79 0.21 -19.92
CA SER A 275 -9.37 -0.83 -20.79
C SER A 275 -10.44 -0.31 -21.75
N SER A 276 -11.16 0.75 -21.38
CA SER A 276 -12.34 1.24 -22.12
C SER A 276 -12.07 2.43 -23.03
N ASP A 277 -11.28 3.42 -22.59
CA ASP A 277 -11.09 4.70 -23.29
C ASP A 277 -9.73 5.35 -22.96
N ASN A 278 -8.75 5.12 -23.83
CA ASN A 278 -7.40 5.68 -23.68
C ASN A 278 -7.39 7.23 -23.72
N LEU A 279 -8.32 7.88 -24.44
CA LEU A 279 -8.37 9.34 -24.48
C LEU A 279 -8.80 9.90 -23.11
N LYS A 280 -9.82 9.32 -22.48
CA LYS A 280 -10.23 9.71 -21.13
C LYS A 280 -9.13 9.42 -20.11
N PHE A 281 -8.46 8.27 -20.20
CA PHE A 281 -7.29 7.95 -19.37
C PHE A 281 -6.24 9.07 -19.42
N ARG A 282 -5.84 9.47 -20.63
CA ARG A 282 -4.85 10.52 -20.85
C ARG A 282 -5.26 11.85 -20.24
N ASN A 283 -6.52 12.25 -20.42
CA ASN A 283 -7.03 13.51 -19.89
C ASN A 283 -6.98 13.54 -18.36
N ILE A 284 -7.39 12.45 -17.71
CA ILE A 284 -7.35 12.34 -16.24
C ILE A 284 -5.91 12.31 -15.73
N ALA A 285 -5.05 11.47 -16.34
CA ALA A 285 -3.64 11.38 -15.96
C ALA A 285 -2.92 12.73 -16.06
N LYS A 286 -3.13 13.47 -17.16
CA LYS A 286 -2.56 14.80 -17.38
C LYS A 286 -3.04 15.81 -16.33
N GLN A 287 -4.33 15.79 -15.98
CA GLN A 287 -4.87 16.69 -14.97
C GLN A 287 -4.34 16.39 -13.56
N LEU A 288 -4.28 15.12 -13.17
CA LEU A 288 -3.71 14.71 -11.88
C LEU A 288 -2.22 15.08 -11.81
N TRP A 289 -1.47 14.78 -12.86
CA TRP A 289 -0.04 15.07 -12.92
C TRP A 289 0.26 16.57 -12.84
N ASN A 290 -0.40 17.39 -13.67
CA ASN A 290 -0.16 18.83 -13.70
C ASN A 290 -0.55 19.54 -12.39
N ASN A 291 -1.50 18.98 -11.63
CA ASN A 291 -1.92 19.51 -10.34
C ASN A 291 -1.02 19.02 -9.18
N GLY A 292 0.02 18.23 -9.44
CA GLY A 292 0.90 17.69 -8.39
C GLY A 292 0.26 16.57 -7.56
N LEU A 293 -0.81 15.95 -8.05
CA LEU A 293 -1.56 14.95 -7.30
C LEU A 293 -1.05 13.54 -7.62
N PHE A 294 -0.82 12.74 -6.56
CA PHE A 294 -0.64 11.29 -6.64
C PHE A 294 0.52 10.81 -7.54
N HIS A 295 1.60 11.59 -7.65
CA HIS A 295 2.73 11.26 -8.52
C HIS A 295 3.38 9.93 -8.13
N HIS A 296 3.59 9.69 -6.84
CA HIS A 296 4.28 8.50 -6.35
C HIS A 296 3.49 7.21 -6.60
N GLU A 297 2.16 7.31 -6.48
CA GLU A 297 1.24 6.19 -6.49
C GLU A 297 0.78 5.81 -7.90
N CYS A 298 0.77 6.76 -8.84
CA CYS A 298 0.24 6.57 -10.19
C CYS A 298 1.30 6.60 -11.31
N ALA A 299 2.55 7.03 -11.06
CA ALA A 299 3.56 7.18 -12.11
C ALA A 299 3.81 5.90 -12.93
N GLU A 300 3.89 4.73 -12.29
CA GLU A 300 4.06 3.44 -12.99
C GLU A 300 2.85 3.11 -13.88
N LEU A 301 1.63 3.34 -13.39
CA LEU A 301 0.40 3.14 -14.17
C LEU A 301 0.38 4.05 -15.40
N TYR A 302 0.80 5.31 -15.25
CA TYR A 302 0.90 6.23 -16.38
C TYR A 302 1.96 5.77 -17.39
N PHE A 303 3.14 5.36 -16.91
CA PHE A 303 4.23 4.88 -17.75
C PHE A 303 3.84 3.66 -18.61
N ASP A 304 3.04 2.75 -18.05
CA ASP A 304 2.61 1.52 -18.73
C ASP A 304 1.53 1.74 -19.79
N VAL A 305 0.74 2.80 -19.68
CA VAL A 305 -0.47 3.01 -20.51
C VAL A 305 -0.31 4.16 -21.51
N LEU A 306 0.45 5.19 -21.17
CA LEU A 306 0.65 6.35 -22.04
C LEU A 306 1.54 5.98 -23.25
N ASP A 307 1.16 6.50 -24.42
CA ASP A 307 1.95 6.35 -25.64
C ASP A 307 2.91 7.55 -25.80
N PRO A 308 4.25 7.33 -25.84
CA PRO A 308 5.23 8.39 -26.04
C PRO A 308 5.05 9.17 -27.35
N LYS A 309 4.38 8.61 -28.37
CA LYS A 309 4.10 9.32 -29.62
C LYS A 309 2.95 10.30 -29.51
N GLN A 310 2.02 10.07 -28.58
CA GLN A 310 0.81 10.87 -28.46
C GLN A 310 0.99 12.01 -27.46
N GLU A 311 1.66 11.77 -26.33
CA GLU A 311 1.92 12.78 -25.29
C GLU A 311 3.40 12.74 -24.87
N PRO A 312 4.35 13.10 -25.77
CA PRO A 312 5.79 12.95 -25.51
C PRO A 312 6.27 13.73 -24.28
N ALA A 313 5.71 14.92 -24.03
CA ALA A 313 6.10 15.77 -22.90
C ALA A 313 5.72 15.13 -21.56
N LEU A 314 4.45 14.74 -21.39
CA LEU A 314 3.98 14.09 -20.16
C LEU A 314 4.69 12.75 -19.94
N TYR A 315 4.87 11.96 -21.01
CA TYR A 315 5.61 10.70 -20.92
C TYR A 315 7.06 10.89 -20.48
N LEU A 316 7.73 11.93 -20.99
CA LEU A 316 9.09 12.28 -20.59
C LEU A 316 9.15 12.70 -19.12
N GLU A 317 8.22 13.54 -18.64
CA GLU A 317 8.16 13.96 -17.24
C GLU A 317 7.99 12.77 -16.28
N ILE A 318 7.07 11.86 -16.60
CA ILE A 318 6.85 10.64 -15.81
C ILE A 318 8.10 9.77 -15.82
N THR A 319 8.72 9.59 -17.00
CA THR A 319 9.95 8.79 -17.12
C THR A 319 11.09 9.40 -16.31
N LEU A 320 11.26 10.73 -16.31
CA LEU A 320 12.24 11.41 -15.48
C LEU A 320 11.97 11.22 -13.99
N PHE A 321 10.71 11.31 -13.58
CA PHE A 321 10.30 11.09 -12.18
C PHE A 321 10.66 9.67 -11.72
N LEU A 322 10.26 8.66 -12.50
CA LEU A 322 10.57 7.25 -12.20
C LEU A 322 12.08 7.00 -12.19
N ASN A 323 12.83 7.54 -13.15
CA ASN A 323 14.28 7.36 -13.23
C ASN A 323 15.04 8.08 -12.10
N LYS A 324 14.50 9.19 -11.56
CA LYS A 324 15.07 9.86 -10.38
C LYS A 324 14.90 9.02 -9.10
N LYS A 325 13.74 8.36 -8.95
CA LYS A 325 13.44 7.45 -7.83
C LYS A 325 14.33 6.22 -7.90
N THR A 326 14.32 5.54 -9.05
CA THR A 326 15.11 4.34 -9.31
C THR A 326 15.70 4.42 -10.70
N PHE A 327 17.01 4.64 -10.80
CA PHE A 327 17.66 4.71 -12.10
C PHE A 327 17.59 3.36 -12.80
N THR A 328 17.03 3.31 -14.01
CA THR A 328 17.04 2.11 -14.85
C THR A 328 17.51 2.45 -16.25
N LYS A 329 18.22 1.49 -16.86
CA LYS A 329 18.62 1.59 -18.28
C LYS A 329 17.39 1.81 -19.19
N LYS A 330 16.29 1.09 -18.92
CA LYS A 330 15.03 1.18 -19.69
C LYS A 330 14.49 2.62 -19.73
N TYR A 331 14.40 3.29 -18.57
CA TYR A 331 13.91 4.67 -18.52
C TYR A 331 14.90 5.64 -19.18
N TYR A 332 16.20 5.43 -19.02
CA TYR A 332 17.19 6.30 -19.63
C TYR A 332 17.21 6.21 -21.16
N GLU A 333 17.02 5.03 -21.76
CA GLU A 333 16.89 4.87 -23.22
C GLU A 333 15.72 5.71 -23.78
N ILE A 334 14.61 5.77 -23.05
CA ILE A 334 13.46 6.61 -23.42
C ILE A 334 13.81 8.09 -23.32
N ILE A 335 14.49 8.50 -22.24
CA ILE A 335 14.96 9.88 -22.05
C ILE A 335 15.90 10.28 -23.20
N GLN A 336 16.81 9.40 -23.64
CA GLN A 336 17.70 9.67 -24.78
C GLN A 336 16.94 9.97 -26.08
N VAL A 337 15.80 9.30 -26.30
CA VAL A 337 14.99 9.47 -27.51
C VAL A 337 14.12 10.74 -27.45
N LEU A 338 13.54 11.04 -26.30
CA LEU A 338 12.53 12.09 -26.15
C LEU A 338 13.12 13.45 -25.70
N MET A 339 14.28 13.45 -25.04
CA MET A 339 14.89 14.67 -24.49
C MET A 339 16.02 15.18 -25.39
N PRO A 340 16.03 16.48 -25.73
CA PRO A 340 17.15 17.12 -26.43
C PRO A 340 18.49 16.95 -25.70
N GLU A 341 19.59 16.96 -26.45
CA GLU A 341 20.93 16.73 -25.89
C GLU A 341 21.26 17.72 -24.76
N ASP A 342 21.03 19.02 -24.95
CA ASP A 342 21.36 20.06 -23.96
C ASP A 342 20.65 19.85 -22.62
N GLU A 343 19.35 19.51 -22.65
CA GLU A 343 18.56 19.20 -21.45
C GLU A 343 19.03 17.91 -20.79
N ARG A 344 19.38 16.90 -21.59
CA ARG A 344 19.89 15.61 -21.11
C ARG A 344 21.23 15.76 -20.41
N LEU A 345 22.11 16.63 -20.90
CA LEU A 345 23.36 16.99 -20.22
C LEU A 345 23.08 17.67 -18.87
N GLY A 346 22.06 18.53 -18.79
CA GLY A 346 21.59 19.09 -17.54
C GLY A 346 21.13 18.01 -16.55
N TYR A 347 20.30 17.06 -17.01
CA TYR A 347 19.83 15.94 -16.20
C TYR A 347 20.98 15.05 -15.71
N LEU A 348 21.95 14.72 -16.56
CA LEU A 348 23.12 13.93 -16.20
C LEU A 348 23.92 14.54 -15.06
N ARG A 349 24.04 15.87 -15.00
CA ARG A 349 24.72 16.55 -13.89
C ARG A 349 24.03 16.28 -12.55
N THR A 350 22.70 16.11 -12.53
CA THR A 350 21.96 15.77 -11.31
C THR A 350 22.26 14.36 -10.80
N LEU A 351 22.79 13.47 -11.65
CA LEU A 351 23.14 12.09 -11.30
C LEU A 351 24.56 11.94 -10.74
N GLN A 352 25.40 12.98 -10.74
CA GLN A 352 26.82 12.89 -10.35
C GLN A 352 27.05 12.29 -8.96
N ASN A 353 26.12 12.51 -8.02
CA ASN A 353 26.17 11.97 -6.65
C ASN A 353 25.69 10.51 -6.56
N LYS A 354 25.28 9.90 -7.66
CA LYS A 354 24.85 8.50 -7.79
C LYS A 354 25.79 7.80 -8.80
N PRO A 355 27.00 7.36 -8.39
CA PRO A 355 28.03 6.92 -9.33
C PRO A 355 27.61 5.83 -10.31
N PRO A 356 26.89 4.75 -9.89
CA PRO A 356 26.42 3.74 -10.84
C PRO A 356 25.50 4.30 -11.93
N ALA A 357 24.55 5.15 -11.55
CA ALA A 357 23.60 5.76 -12.46
C ALA A 357 24.28 6.71 -13.45
N TYR A 358 25.16 7.58 -12.94
CA TYR A 358 25.91 8.52 -13.76
C TYR A 358 26.81 7.80 -14.77
N VAL A 359 27.64 6.85 -14.31
CA VAL A 359 28.58 6.13 -15.17
C VAL A 359 27.86 5.35 -16.27
N LEU A 360 26.78 4.62 -15.92
CA LEU A 360 25.98 3.92 -16.92
C LEU A 360 25.37 4.88 -17.95
N ALA A 361 24.80 5.99 -17.51
CA ALA A 361 24.21 6.98 -18.40
C ALA A 361 25.27 7.59 -19.34
N MET A 362 26.45 7.96 -18.82
CA MET A 362 27.56 8.51 -19.61
C MET A 362 28.10 7.51 -20.63
N CYS A 363 28.19 6.22 -20.27
CA CYS A 363 28.53 5.15 -21.20
C CYS A 363 27.50 5.05 -22.35
N MET A 364 26.21 5.17 -22.04
CA MET A 364 25.14 5.15 -23.05
C MET A 364 25.15 6.39 -23.96
N GLU A 365 25.63 7.54 -23.50
CA GLU A 365 25.87 8.74 -24.30
C GLU A 365 27.15 8.67 -25.16
N GLY A 366 27.93 7.59 -25.05
CA GLY A 366 29.23 7.46 -25.72
C GLY A 366 30.33 8.35 -25.11
N LYS A 367 30.09 8.98 -23.96
CA LYS A 367 31.06 9.83 -23.24
C LYS A 367 31.96 8.98 -22.33
N ILE A 368 32.64 8.03 -22.96
CA ILE A 368 33.40 6.97 -22.29
C ILE A 368 34.51 7.52 -21.39
N THR A 369 35.24 8.54 -21.84
CA THR A 369 36.34 9.14 -21.06
C THR A 369 35.83 9.72 -19.74
N GLU A 370 34.73 10.47 -19.77
CA GLU A 370 34.13 11.08 -18.59
C GLU A 370 33.56 10.02 -17.64
N ALA A 371 32.97 8.94 -18.18
CA ALA A 371 32.51 7.79 -17.41
C ALA A 371 33.67 7.10 -16.67
N LEU A 372 34.79 6.88 -17.35
CA LEU A 372 35.99 6.26 -16.76
C LEU A 372 36.65 7.14 -15.69
N ASP A 373 36.74 8.45 -15.92
CA ASP A 373 37.30 9.38 -14.94
C ASP A 373 36.42 9.48 -13.68
N HIS A 374 35.09 9.46 -13.85
CA HIS A 374 34.16 9.42 -12.72
C HIS A 374 34.25 8.09 -11.97
N ALA A 375 34.28 6.96 -12.68
CA ALA A 375 34.47 5.64 -12.07
C ALA A 375 35.81 5.55 -11.30
N ARG A 376 36.90 6.11 -11.83
CA ARG A 376 38.21 6.14 -11.12
C ARG A 376 38.11 6.85 -9.77
N THR A 377 37.33 7.92 -9.69
CA THR A 377 37.27 8.78 -8.49
C THR A 377 36.20 8.32 -7.49
N HIS A 378 35.05 7.83 -7.96
CA HIS A 378 33.87 7.58 -7.11
C HIS A 378 33.50 6.09 -6.95
N THR A 379 34.32 5.17 -7.48
CA THR A 379 34.15 3.74 -7.20
C THR A 379 34.66 3.38 -5.81
N ASP A 380 33.79 2.75 -5.02
CA ASP A 380 34.03 2.21 -3.68
C ASP A 380 33.62 0.73 -3.58
N ARG A 381 33.70 0.14 -2.38
CA ARG A 381 33.41 -1.27 -2.16
C ARG A 381 31.94 -1.66 -2.42
N TRP A 382 31.03 -0.72 -2.24
CA TRP A 382 29.59 -0.95 -2.28
C TRP A 382 29.07 -0.86 -3.72
N ASN A 383 29.70 -0.01 -4.53
CA ASN A 383 29.22 0.32 -5.87
C ASN A 383 30.13 -0.18 -7.02
N ILE A 384 31.25 -0.87 -6.72
CA ILE A 384 32.24 -1.30 -7.73
C ILE A 384 31.65 -2.15 -8.84
N ILE A 385 30.73 -3.06 -8.53
CA ILE A 385 30.11 -3.90 -9.56
C ILE A 385 29.29 -3.03 -10.52
N ASP A 386 28.37 -2.23 -9.97
CA ASP A 386 27.41 -1.48 -10.78
C ASP A 386 28.07 -0.32 -11.52
N THR A 387 29.15 0.24 -10.97
CA THR A 387 29.91 1.33 -11.60
C THR A 387 30.89 0.80 -12.67
N MET A 388 31.62 -0.28 -12.38
CA MET A 388 32.65 -0.78 -13.33
C MET A 388 32.08 -1.66 -14.44
N THR A 389 30.96 -2.36 -14.21
CA THR A 389 30.37 -3.24 -15.24
C THR A 389 30.04 -2.49 -16.54
N PRO A 390 29.40 -1.30 -16.52
CA PRO A 390 29.22 -0.49 -17.73
C PRO A 390 30.55 -0.14 -18.40
N CYS A 391 31.53 0.36 -17.64
CA CYS A 391 32.84 0.70 -18.19
C CYS A 391 33.53 -0.49 -18.89
N LEU A 392 33.48 -1.68 -18.28
CA LEU A 392 34.04 -2.90 -18.85
C LEU A 392 33.36 -3.28 -20.16
N LYS A 393 32.05 -3.09 -20.29
CA LYS A 393 31.31 -3.40 -21.53
C LYS A 393 31.59 -2.43 -22.66
N TYR A 394 31.73 -1.13 -22.36
CA TYR A 394 31.90 -0.10 -23.40
C TYR A 394 33.38 0.21 -23.72
N ALA A 395 34.30 0.02 -22.78
CA ALA A 395 35.73 0.23 -22.96
C ALA A 395 36.58 -0.77 -22.15
N PRO A 396 36.58 -2.06 -22.54
CA PRO A 396 37.15 -3.15 -21.75
C PRO A 396 38.58 -2.91 -21.27
N GLN A 397 39.48 -2.49 -22.16
CA GLN A 397 40.91 -2.37 -21.87
C GLN A 397 41.22 -1.28 -20.83
N GLN A 398 40.63 -0.09 -20.99
CA GLN A 398 40.85 1.03 -20.09
C GLN A 398 40.16 0.80 -18.74
N ALA A 399 38.96 0.21 -18.78
CA ALA A 399 38.22 -0.16 -17.58
C ALA A 399 38.95 -1.22 -16.75
N LEU A 400 39.62 -2.20 -17.39
CA LEU A 400 40.40 -3.20 -16.67
C LEU A 400 41.59 -2.59 -15.92
N ILE A 401 42.25 -1.56 -16.47
CA ILE A 401 43.34 -0.85 -15.78
C ILE A 401 42.81 -0.19 -14.49
N ILE A 402 41.66 0.50 -14.58
CA ILE A 402 41.03 1.14 -13.42
C ILE A 402 40.56 0.08 -12.41
N LEU A 403 39.93 -1.00 -12.88
CA LEU A 403 39.48 -2.10 -12.04
C LEU A 403 40.65 -2.73 -11.28
N SER A 404 41.77 -2.99 -11.96
CA SER A 404 42.98 -3.53 -11.35
C SER A 404 43.46 -2.68 -10.19
N GLN A 405 43.56 -1.36 -10.39
CA GLN A 405 43.98 -0.43 -9.34
C GLN A 405 43.00 -0.45 -8.16
N LYS A 406 41.69 -0.35 -8.43
CA LYS A 406 40.64 -0.36 -7.40
C LYS A 406 40.59 -1.66 -6.61
N VAL A 407 40.72 -2.80 -7.27
CA VAL A 407 40.73 -4.12 -6.62
C VAL A 407 41.94 -4.24 -5.71
N GLU A 408 43.13 -3.82 -6.17
CA GLU A 408 44.35 -3.86 -5.35
C GLU A 408 44.27 -2.92 -4.15
N ASP A 409 43.80 -1.68 -4.35
CA ASP A 409 43.60 -0.70 -3.27
C ASP A 409 42.59 -1.19 -2.23
N GLN A 410 41.44 -1.74 -2.67
CA GLN A 410 40.43 -2.25 -1.76
C GLN A 410 40.90 -3.54 -1.05
N LEU A 411 41.63 -4.42 -1.73
CA LEU A 411 42.26 -5.59 -1.11
C LEU A 411 43.40 -5.22 -0.14
N PHE A 412 43.96 -4.01 -0.20
CA PHE A 412 44.89 -3.55 0.82
C PHE A 412 44.14 -3.13 2.09
N ASN A 413 43.06 -2.38 1.93
CA ASN A 413 42.34 -1.72 3.03
C ASN A 413 41.24 -2.58 3.68
N GLU A 414 40.71 -3.59 2.99
CA GLU A 414 39.52 -4.30 3.42
C GLU A 414 39.67 -5.82 3.55
N ARG A 415 38.85 -6.41 4.44
CA ARG A 415 38.82 -7.84 4.75
C ARG A 415 37.38 -8.29 4.95
N GLY A 416 37.04 -9.50 4.51
CA GLY A 416 35.74 -10.12 4.75
C GLY A 416 35.23 -10.92 3.56
N ARG A 417 34.49 -12.00 3.81
CA ARG A 417 33.96 -12.89 2.75
C ARG A 417 33.05 -12.16 1.77
N ASN A 418 32.14 -11.32 2.27
CA ASN A 418 31.23 -10.55 1.43
C ASN A 418 31.99 -9.64 0.46
N PHE A 419 33.01 -8.96 0.95
CA PHE A 419 33.88 -8.12 0.12
C PHE A 419 34.64 -8.95 -0.93
N TYR A 420 35.23 -10.09 -0.54
CA TYR A 420 35.90 -10.98 -1.49
C TYR A 420 34.95 -11.55 -2.56
N ALA A 421 33.70 -11.86 -2.20
CA ALA A 421 32.68 -12.28 -3.14
C ALA A 421 32.35 -11.16 -4.14
N THR A 422 32.29 -9.89 -3.71
CA THR A 422 32.13 -8.73 -4.60
C THR A 422 33.28 -8.63 -5.61
N ILE A 423 34.54 -8.77 -5.16
CA ILE A 423 35.72 -8.78 -6.03
C ILE A 423 35.67 -9.95 -7.01
N ALA A 424 35.35 -11.15 -6.54
CA ALA A 424 35.25 -12.33 -7.39
C ALA A 424 34.16 -12.16 -8.46
N LYS A 425 33.02 -11.55 -8.10
CA LYS A 425 31.92 -11.28 -9.02
C LYS A 425 32.31 -10.29 -10.13
N ILE A 426 32.98 -9.18 -9.82
CA ILE A 426 33.40 -8.23 -10.87
C ILE A 426 34.54 -8.78 -11.74
N LEU A 427 35.46 -9.57 -11.18
CA LEU A 427 36.50 -10.25 -11.98
C LEU A 427 35.90 -11.32 -12.90
N LYS A 428 34.86 -12.03 -12.46
CA LYS A 428 34.10 -12.94 -13.31
C LYS A 428 33.51 -12.21 -14.52
N VAL A 429 32.83 -11.08 -14.28
CA VAL A 429 32.30 -10.23 -15.37
C VAL A 429 33.42 -9.82 -16.34
N ALA A 430 34.61 -9.48 -15.84
CA ALA A 430 35.75 -9.12 -16.68
C ALA A 430 36.36 -10.31 -17.45
N ILE A 431 36.35 -11.54 -16.90
CA ILE A 431 36.81 -12.76 -17.60
C ILE A 431 35.87 -13.12 -18.75
N GLU A 432 34.56 -12.90 -18.58
CA GLU A 432 33.55 -13.20 -19.61
C GLU A 432 33.66 -12.30 -20.86
N ILE A 433 34.50 -11.25 -20.83
CA ILE A 433 34.73 -10.33 -21.95
C ILE A 433 35.93 -10.80 -22.79
N PRO A 434 35.71 -11.27 -24.04
CA PRO A 434 36.76 -11.89 -24.84
C PRO A 434 37.98 -10.99 -25.11
N GLU A 435 37.80 -9.67 -25.25
CA GLU A 435 38.93 -8.77 -25.55
C GLU A 435 39.93 -8.64 -24.41
N ILE A 436 39.49 -8.85 -23.16
CA ILE A 436 40.31 -8.66 -21.95
C ILE A 436 40.50 -9.93 -21.12
N GLN A 437 39.87 -11.05 -21.49
CA GLN A 437 39.91 -12.31 -20.75
C GLN A 437 41.32 -12.67 -20.27
N LYS A 438 42.31 -12.73 -21.17
CA LYS A 438 43.70 -13.09 -20.83
C LYS A 438 44.34 -12.11 -19.85
N GLN A 439 44.04 -10.81 -19.98
CA GLN A 439 44.57 -9.78 -19.09
C GLN A 439 43.94 -9.88 -17.71
N THR A 440 42.65 -10.21 -17.64
CA THR A 440 41.94 -10.47 -16.38
C THR A 440 42.45 -11.75 -15.71
N GLU A 441 42.72 -12.83 -16.45
CA GLU A 441 43.35 -14.05 -15.91
C GLU A 441 44.74 -13.75 -15.31
N VAL A 442 45.53 -12.90 -15.95
CA VAL A 442 46.82 -12.43 -15.41
C VAL A 442 46.63 -11.64 -14.11
N LEU A 443 45.64 -10.75 -14.05
CA LEU A 443 45.29 -9.99 -12.84
C LEU A 443 44.86 -10.93 -11.70
N VAL A 444 44.00 -11.90 -11.99
CA VAL A 444 43.52 -12.89 -11.01
C VAL A 444 44.69 -13.70 -10.43
N ASN A 445 45.57 -14.20 -11.29
CA ASN A 445 46.77 -14.92 -10.86
C ASN A 445 47.67 -14.04 -9.99
N ARG A 446 47.84 -12.76 -10.35
CA ARG A 446 48.59 -11.79 -9.54
C ARG A 446 47.95 -11.61 -8.16
N ILE A 447 46.63 -11.46 -8.08
CA ILE A 447 45.88 -11.34 -6.82
C ILE A 447 46.07 -12.59 -5.94
N VAL A 448 45.93 -13.79 -6.52
CA VAL A 448 46.08 -15.07 -5.80
C VAL A 448 47.49 -15.28 -5.25
N TYR A 449 48.50 -14.83 -6.00
CA TYR A 449 49.90 -14.89 -5.59
C TYR A 449 50.21 -13.87 -4.48
N SER A 450 49.91 -12.59 -4.73
CA SER A 450 50.19 -11.49 -3.80
C SER A 450 49.41 -11.59 -2.48
N HIS A 451 48.20 -12.14 -2.51
CA HIS A 451 47.35 -12.32 -1.34
C HIS A 451 47.20 -13.79 -0.91
N GLY A 452 48.23 -14.61 -1.17
CA GLY A 452 48.13 -16.06 -0.99
C GLY A 452 47.82 -16.59 0.40
N ARG A 453 47.94 -15.74 1.44
CA ARG A 453 47.55 -16.06 2.83
C ARG A 453 46.04 -15.89 3.09
N LEU A 454 45.30 -15.24 2.19
CA LEU A 454 43.86 -15.02 2.31
C LEU A 454 43.08 -16.23 1.74
N LYS A 455 42.94 -17.28 2.56
CA LYS A 455 42.21 -18.51 2.17
C LYS A 455 40.78 -18.22 1.71
N ALA A 456 40.07 -17.36 2.44
CA ALA A 456 38.69 -16.98 2.10
C ALA A 456 38.57 -16.34 0.72
N LEU A 457 39.49 -15.45 0.33
CA LEU A 457 39.49 -14.83 -1.01
C LEU A 457 39.66 -15.88 -2.11
N ARG A 458 40.54 -16.86 -1.91
CA ARG A 458 40.73 -17.96 -2.86
C ARG A 458 39.48 -18.83 -2.99
N ASP A 459 38.81 -19.10 -1.87
CA ASP A 459 37.58 -19.90 -1.87
C ASP A 459 36.47 -19.17 -2.65
N GLU A 460 36.30 -17.84 -2.47
CA GLU A 460 35.33 -17.04 -3.25
C GLU A 460 35.69 -16.96 -4.75
N LEU A 461 36.96 -16.78 -5.10
CA LEU A 461 37.41 -16.79 -6.50
C LEU A 461 37.15 -18.14 -7.18
N ARG A 462 37.37 -19.26 -6.46
CA ARG A 462 37.06 -20.61 -6.95
C ARG A 462 35.56 -20.80 -7.11
N ALA A 463 34.77 -20.36 -6.13
CA ALA A 463 33.31 -20.46 -6.17
C ALA A 463 32.72 -19.66 -7.35
N ALA A 464 33.30 -18.51 -7.68
CA ALA A 464 32.91 -17.72 -8.84
C ALA A 464 33.36 -18.33 -10.19
N GLY A 465 34.26 -19.32 -10.18
CA GLY A 465 34.81 -19.97 -11.38
C GLY A 465 35.87 -19.13 -12.09
N VAL A 466 36.55 -18.25 -11.35
CA VAL A 466 37.58 -17.33 -11.88
C VAL A 466 38.98 -17.93 -11.79
N ILE A 467 39.15 -18.99 -10.99
CA ILE A 467 40.39 -19.78 -10.82
C ILE A 467 40.15 -21.29 -10.85
#